data_AF-A0A9W4GP27-F1
#
_entry.id   AF-A0A9W4GP27-F1
#
_cell.length_a   1.000
_cell.length_b   1.000
_cell.length_c   1.000
_cell.angle_alpha   90.00
_cell.angle_beta   90.00
_cell.angle_gamma   90.00
#
_symmetry.space_group_name_H-M   'P 1'
#
loop_
_entity.id
_entity.type
_entity.pdbx_description
1 polymer ?
#
loop_
_entity_poly.entity_id
_entity_poly.type
_entity_poly.pdbx_seq_one_letter_code
_entity_poly.pdbx_strand_id
1 'polypeptide(L)'
;MSDDQDPERGERHLAALPQADGPLVDVTLPDGQHLFAVVKSRRREPDGWWYYLQIHLPSQGSDRGRLLVLPAPVDFRVPAALCEPIDGQPYDQVPTERPGVTPAWKVEEPVSFGPERGPARIVHRGDCRAARDLTRPATTEQARAVLTREDAAPCPTCRPDRPLRTAA
;
A
#
# COMPACT_ATOMS: atom_id res chain seq x y z
N MET A 1 7.92 35.77 -39.89
CA MET A 1 8.65 36.52 -38.86
C MET A 1 7.64 36.66 -37.71
N SER A 2 7.29 35.56 -37.05
CA SER A 2 8.10 34.86 -36.05
C SER A 2 8.37 35.78 -34.87
N ASP A 3 7.59 35.60 -33.81
CA ASP A 3 8.04 35.17 -32.47
C ASP A 3 6.84 35.41 -31.53
N ASP A 4 6.08 34.36 -31.18
CA ASP A 4 6.39 33.41 -30.11
C ASP A 4 6.93 34.09 -28.85
N GLN A 5 6.03 34.32 -27.89
CA GLN A 5 6.29 34.09 -26.47
C GLN A 5 4.98 34.15 -25.69
N ASP A 6 4.36 32.98 -25.59
CA ASP A 6 3.59 32.58 -24.43
C ASP A 6 4.56 31.94 -23.44
N PRO A 7 4.73 32.51 -22.22
CA PRO A 7 5.20 31.71 -21.12
C PRO A 7 4.36 31.98 -19.87
N GLU A 8 3.06 31.73 -19.92
CA GLU A 8 2.29 31.43 -18.69
C GLU A 8 2.10 29.92 -18.54
N ARG A 9 3.22 29.18 -18.61
CA ARG A 9 3.33 27.92 -17.86
C ARG A 9 3.40 28.27 -16.38
N GLY A 10 2.22 28.58 -15.84
CA GLY A 10 1.99 28.75 -14.42
C GLY A 10 2.70 27.62 -13.69
N GLU A 11 3.69 28.02 -12.91
CA GLU A 11 4.33 27.23 -11.89
C GLU A 11 3.22 26.47 -11.18
N ARG A 12 3.11 25.16 -11.43
CA ARG A 12 2.28 24.27 -10.64
C ARG A 12 2.85 24.37 -9.24
N HIS A 13 2.23 25.23 -8.43
CA HIS A 13 2.48 25.40 -7.02
C HIS A 13 2.72 24.01 -6.46
N LEU A 14 3.95 23.74 -6.01
CA LEU A 14 4.33 22.51 -5.32
C LEU A 14 3.47 22.45 -4.06
N ALA A 15 2.23 21.99 -4.20
CA ALA A 15 1.42 21.56 -3.08
C ALA A 15 2.28 20.53 -2.35
N ALA A 16 2.59 20.80 -1.09
CA ALA A 16 3.36 19.88 -0.28
C ALA A 16 2.76 18.48 -0.45
N LEU A 17 3.58 17.52 -0.83
CA LEU A 17 3.13 16.14 -1.06
C LEU A 17 2.35 15.66 0.17
N PRO A 18 1.27 14.89 -0.03
CA PRO A 18 0.54 14.33 1.10
C PRO A 18 1.49 13.48 1.95
N GLN A 19 1.35 13.56 3.27
CA GLN A 19 2.09 12.67 4.15
C GLN A 19 1.57 11.24 4.00
N ALA A 20 2.46 10.28 3.77
CA ALA A 20 2.13 8.87 3.62
C ALA A 20 3.25 7.97 4.19
N ASP A 21 2.87 6.76 4.61
CA ASP A 21 3.80 5.76 5.16
C ASP A 21 4.56 4.96 4.08
N GLY A 22 4.52 5.41 2.82
CA GLY A 22 5.18 4.76 1.69
C GLY A 22 5.40 5.73 0.53
N PRO A 23 6.21 5.33 -0.47
CA PRO A 23 6.53 6.19 -1.59
C PRO A 23 5.28 6.49 -2.42
N LEU A 24 5.08 7.76 -2.74
CA LEU A 24 3.97 8.22 -3.56
C LEU A 24 4.29 8.12 -5.05
N VAL A 25 3.29 7.94 -5.90
CA VAL A 25 3.37 8.13 -7.35
C VAL A 25 2.25 9.05 -7.80
N ASP A 26 2.48 9.79 -8.88
CA ASP A 26 1.40 10.45 -9.63
C ASP A 26 0.81 9.43 -10.62
N VAL A 27 -0.47 9.10 -10.47
CA VAL A 27 -1.20 8.20 -11.37
C VAL A 27 -2.12 8.99 -12.27
N THR A 28 -2.07 8.68 -13.56
CA THR A 28 -3.05 9.16 -14.54
C THR A 28 -4.23 8.19 -14.64
N LEU A 29 -5.43 8.68 -14.34
CA LEU A 29 -6.70 7.97 -14.50
C LEU A 29 -7.18 7.97 -15.97
N PRO A 30 -8.15 7.09 -16.33
CA PRO A 30 -8.65 7.00 -17.71
C PRO A 30 -9.27 8.29 -18.26
N ASP A 31 -9.76 9.18 -17.41
CA ASP A 31 -10.30 10.50 -17.76
C ASP A 31 -9.23 11.59 -17.83
N GLY A 32 -7.95 11.24 -17.62
CA GLY A 32 -6.83 12.17 -17.58
C GLY A 32 -6.63 12.85 -16.22
N GLN A 33 -7.44 12.52 -15.20
CA GLN A 33 -7.21 13.04 -13.86
C GLN A 33 -5.91 12.48 -13.27
N HIS A 34 -5.19 13.33 -12.54
CA HIS A 34 -3.98 12.96 -11.80
C HIS A 34 -4.29 12.82 -10.31
N LEU A 35 -3.74 11.78 -9.68
CA LEU A 35 -3.85 11.56 -8.24
C LEU A 35 -2.56 11.01 -7.66
N PHE A 36 -2.25 11.42 -6.43
CA PHE A 36 -1.18 10.81 -5.66
C PHE A 36 -1.67 9.54 -4.98
N ALA A 37 -0.97 8.43 -5.22
CA ALA A 37 -1.25 7.14 -4.57
C ALA A 37 0.01 6.56 -3.94
N VAL A 38 -0.16 5.80 -2.86
CA VAL A 38 0.94 5.11 -2.20
C VAL A 38 1.26 3.82 -2.95
N VAL A 39 2.52 3.62 -3.33
CA VAL A 39 2.97 2.35 -3.90
C VAL A 39 3.13 1.33 -2.78
N LYS A 40 2.21 0.37 -2.76
CA LYS A 40 2.24 -0.73 -1.79
C LYS A 40 3.25 -1.77 -2.26
N SER A 41 3.07 -2.33 -3.45
CA SER A 41 4.00 -3.30 -4.04
C SER A 41 4.08 -3.16 -5.55
N ARG A 42 5.07 -3.82 -6.15
CA ARG A 42 5.17 -3.98 -7.60
C ARG A 42 5.29 -5.45 -7.97
N ARG A 43 4.70 -5.80 -9.10
CA ARG A 43 4.78 -7.15 -9.64
C ARG A 43 5.11 -7.10 -11.11
N ARG A 44 6.01 -7.97 -11.55
CA ARG A 44 6.26 -8.20 -12.97
C ARG A 44 5.28 -9.25 -13.48
N GLU A 45 4.48 -8.89 -14.46
CA GLU A 45 3.63 -9.80 -15.24
C GLU A 45 4.20 -9.95 -16.66
N PRO A 46 3.62 -10.82 -17.51
CA PRO A 46 4.11 -11.01 -18.88
C PRO A 46 4.14 -9.73 -19.73
N ASP A 47 3.20 -8.81 -19.49
CA ASP A 47 3.01 -7.56 -20.25
C ASP A 47 3.80 -6.37 -19.70
N GLY A 48 4.35 -6.46 -18.49
CA GLY A 48 5.16 -5.40 -17.89
C GLY A 48 5.10 -5.35 -16.38
N TRP A 49 5.54 -4.22 -15.84
CA TRP A 49 5.43 -3.93 -14.41
C TRP A 49 4.06 -3.38 -14.09
N TRP A 50 3.49 -3.89 -13.00
CA TRP A 50 2.27 -3.42 -12.40
C TRP A 50 2.53 -2.93 -10.99
N TYR A 51 1.85 -1.87 -10.59
CA TYR A 51 1.84 -1.38 -9.22
C TYR A 51 0.52 -1.72 -8.54
N TYR A 52 0.63 -2.14 -7.29
CA TYR A 52 -0.45 -2.18 -6.32
C TYR A 52 -0.40 -0.87 -5.56
N LEU A 53 -1.44 -0.08 -5.73
CA LEU A 53 -1.55 1.27 -5.21
C LEU A 53 -2.70 1.38 -4.21
N GLN A 54 -2.58 2.33 -3.28
CA GLN A 54 -3.62 2.63 -2.31
C GLN A 54 -3.88 4.13 -2.27
N ILE A 55 -5.16 4.50 -2.24
CA ILE A 55 -5.66 5.84 -1.92
C ILE A 55 -6.66 5.78 -0.78
N HIS A 56 -6.99 6.94 -0.20
CA HIS A 56 -8.10 7.05 0.74
C HIS A 56 -9.22 7.88 0.11
N LEU A 57 -10.42 7.31 0.07
CA LEU A 57 -11.62 8.01 -0.37
C LEU A 57 -12.53 8.30 0.82
N PRO A 58 -13.26 9.43 0.81
CA PRO A 58 -14.35 9.66 1.76
C PRO A 58 -15.37 8.53 1.67
N SER A 59 -15.70 7.93 2.81
CA SER A 59 -16.65 6.83 2.91
C SER A 59 -17.58 7.03 4.11
N GLN A 60 -18.76 6.41 4.05
CA GLN A 60 -19.72 6.45 5.13
C GLN A 60 -19.29 5.51 6.26
N GLY A 61 -19.12 6.05 7.46
CA GLY A 61 -18.95 5.32 8.71
C GLY A 61 -20.10 5.58 9.68
N SER A 62 -20.10 4.88 10.81
CA SER A 62 -21.01 5.16 11.91
C SER A 62 -20.29 5.16 13.26
N ASP A 63 -20.68 6.09 14.14
CA ASP A 63 -20.27 6.12 15.54
C ASP A 63 -21.50 6.38 16.41
N ARG A 64 -21.80 5.45 17.33
CA ARG A 64 -22.97 5.50 18.24
C ARG A 64 -24.29 5.84 17.51
N GLY A 65 -24.48 5.32 16.30
CA GLY A 65 -25.68 5.53 15.48
C GLY A 65 -25.71 6.83 14.66
N ARG A 66 -24.67 7.67 14.75
CA ARG A 66 -24.50 8.84 13.88
C ARG A 66 -23.68 8.48 12.65
N LEU A 67 -24.15 8.89 11.47
CA LEU A 67 -23.39 8.76 10.22
C LEU A 67 -22.25 9.79 10.17
N LEU A 68 -21.07 9.32 9.80
CA LEU A 68 -19.85 10.11 9.66
C LEU A 68 -19.24 9.90 8.27
N VAL A 69 -18.43 10.87 7.84
CA VAL A 69 -17.55 10.71 6.68
C VAL A 69 -16.16 10.41 7.20
N LEU A 70 -15.66 9.21 6.93
CA LEU A 70 -14.35 8.74 7.36
C LEU A 70 -13.49 8.39 6.13
N PRO A 71 -12.17 8.58 6.18
CA PRO A 71 -11.30 8.10 5.12
C PRO A 71 -11.31 6.56 5.10
N ALA A 72 -11.49 5.96 3.93
CA ALA A 72 -11.41 4.52 3.74
C ALA A 72 -10.37 4.17 2.66
N PRO A 73 -9.48 3.20 2.93
CA PRO A 73 -8.50 2.77 1.95
C PRO A 73 -9.19 2.09 0.76
N VAL A 74 -8.74 2.42 -0.44
CA VAL A 74 -9.12 1.79 -1.69
C VAL A 74 -7.85 1.35 -2.38
N ASP A 75 -7.69 0.04 -2.51
CA ASP A 75 -6.59 -0.56 -3.26
C ASP A 75 -7.00 -0.76 -4.71
N PHE A 76 -6.07 -0.47 -5.61
CA PHE A 76 -6.25 -0.70 -7.02
C PHE A 76 -4.91 -1.01 -7.67
N ARG A 77 -4.98 -1.59 -8.86
CA ARG A 77 -3.81 -2.09 -9.58
C ARG A 77 -3.76 -1.46 -10.95
N VAL A 78 -2.60 -0.93 -11.31
CA VAL A 78 -2.40 -0.22 -12.59
C VAL A 78 -1.07 -0.61 -13.23
N PRO A 79 -0.96 -0.52 -14.57
CA PRO A 79 0.33 -0.60 -15.24
C PRO A 79 1.25 0.50 -14.74
N ALA A 80 2.52 0.18 -14.48
CA ALA A 80 3.51 1.18 -14.07
C ALA A 80 3.71 2.29 -15.14
N ALA A 81 3.34 2.02 -16.40
CA ALA A 81 3.35 3.01 -17.48
C ALA A 81 2.34 4.16 -17.30
N LEU A 82 1.35 4.02 -16.42
CA LEU A 82 0.40 5.09 -16.06
C LEU A 82 0.83 5.85 -14.80
N CYS A 83 2.03 5.57 -14.29
CA CYS A 83 2.52 6.13 -13.03
C CYS A 83 3.81 6.92 -13.29
N GLU A 84 3.83 8.19 -12.90
CA GLU A 84 5.02 9.00 -12.86
C GLU A 84 5.64 8.93 -11.45
N PRO A 85 6.90 8.48 -11.33
CA PRO A 85 7.62 8.55 -10.07
C PRO A 85 7.83 10.00 -9.65
N ILE A 86 7.72 10.25 -8.35
CA ILE A 86 7.98 11.54 -7.73
C ILE A 86 9.41 11.53 -7.20
N ASP A 87 10.18 12.55 -7.57
CA ASP A 87 11.58 12.68 -7.19
C ASP A 87 11.76 12.68 -5.66
N GLY A 88 12.78 11.96 -5.20
CA GLY A 88 13.14 11.87 -3.77
C GLY A 88 12.34 10.87 -2.93
N GLN A 89 11.36 10.17 -3.49
CA GLN A 89 10.62 9.11 -2.78
C GLN A 89 11.42 7.78 -2.72
N PRO A 90 11.34 7.01 -1.61
CA PRO A 90 12.14 5.80 -1.39
C PRO A 90 11.58 4.54 -2.08
N TYR A 91 11.65 4.47 -3.42
CA TYR A 91 11.11 3.34 -4.18
C TYR A 91 11.89 2.02 -4.06
N ASP A 92 13.13 2.08 -3.60
CA ASP A 92 13.98 0.91 -3.37
C ASP A 92 13.41 -0.04 -2.30
N GLN A 93 12.57 0.49 -1.41
CA GLN A 93 11.91 -0.26 -0.34
C GLN A 93 10.57 -0.89 -0.77
N VAL A 94 10.09 -0.63 -2.00
CA VAL A 94 8.84 -1.19 -2.50
C VAL A 94 8.98 -2.70 -2.71
N PRO A 95 8.19 -3.52 -1.99
CA PRO A 95 8.19 -4.96 -2.18
C PRO A 95 7.93 -5.35 -3.62
N THR A 96 8.77 -6.25 -4.13
CA THR A 96 8.70 -6.75 -5.51
C THR A 96 8.25 -8.21 -5.50
N GLU A 97 7.02 -8.47 -5.93
CA GLU A 97 6.47 -9.83 -6.05
C GLU A 97 7.04 -10.53 -7.29
N ARG A 98 7.50 -11.77 -7.10
CA ARG A 98 7.98 -12.64 -8.19
C ARG A 98 6.88 -13.64 -8.58
N PRO A 99 6.59 -13.83 -9.87
CA PRO A 99 5.66 -14.86 -10.33
C PRO A 99 6.06 -16.27 -9.86
N GLY A 100 5.09 -17.08 -9.43
CA GLY A 100 5.25 -18.53 -9.25
C GLY A 100 5.65 -19.03 -7.87
N VAL A 101 5.87 -18.16 -6.87
CA VAL A 101 6.16 -18.59 -5.49
C VAL A 101 5.21 -17.89 -4.54
N THR A 102 4.17 -18.60 -4.08
CA THR A 102 3.40 -18.16 -2.92
C THR A 102 4.30 -18.34 -1.69
N PRO A 103 4.70 -17.27 -0.99
CA PRO A 103 5.53 -17.42 0.20
C PRO A 103 4.74 -18.17 1.27
N ALA A 104 5.39 -18.93 2.15
CA ALA A 104 4.67 -19.66 3.20
C ALA A 104 3.95 -18.73 4.19
N TRP A 105 4.49 -17.52 4.38
CA TRP A 105 3.96 -16.50 5.30
C TRP A 105 4.01 -15.12 4.66
N LYS A 106 3.14 -14.24 5.15
CA LYS A 106 3.10 -12.84 4.79
C LYS A 106 2.99 -11.99 6.06
N VAL A 107 3.62 -10.83 6.07
CA VAL A 107 3.44 -9.81 7.11
C VAL A 107 2.75 -8.62 6.46
N GLU A 108 1.52 -8.38 6.85
CA GLU A 108 0.76 -7.17 6.54
C GLU A 108 1.27 -6.04 7.43
N GLU A 109 1.53 -4.87 6.85
CA GLU A 109 1.79 -3.62 7.57
C GLU A 109 0.58 -2.70 7.35
N PRO A 110 -0.39 -2.69 8.28
CA PRO A 110 -1.59 -1.88 8.14
C PRO A 110 -1.23 -0.40 8.11
N VAL A 111 -1.74 0.33 7.12
CA VAL A 111 -1.54 1.78 7.07
C VAL A 111 -2.70 2.42 7.84
N SER A 112 -2.39 3.06 8.96
CA SER A 112 -3.39 3.70 9.81
C SER A 112 -3.44 5.19 9.53
N PHE A 113 -4.62 5.71 9.17
CA PHE A 113 -4.90 7.15 9.14
C PHE A 113 -5.77 7.52 10.35
N GLY A 114 -5.25 8.30 11.29
CA GLY A 114 -6.00 8.78 12.47
C GLY A 114 -5.25 8.63 13.81
N PRO A 115 -5.86 9.06 14.94
CA PRO A 115 -5.23 9.07 16.26
C PRO A 115 -5.14 7.69 16.93
N GLU A 116 -5.93 6.70 16.48
CA GLU A 116 -5.91 5.34 17.03
C GLU A 116 -4.83 4.49 16.35
N ARG A 117 -3.97 3.84 17.15
CA ARG A 117 -2.95 2.91 16.64
C ARG A 117 -3.48 1.49 16.71
N GLY A 118 -3.79 0.90 15.55
CA GLY A 118 -3.92 -0.55 15.41
C GLY A 118 -2.56 -1.25 15.55
N PRO A 119 -2.51 -2.60 15.47
CA PRO A 119 -1.23 -3.29 15.37
C PRO A 119 -0.49 -2.79 14.13
N ALA A 120 0.78 -2.45 14.29
CA ALA A 120 1.63 -2.01 13.19
C ALA A 120 1.94 -3.15 12.21
N ARG A 121 1.74 -4.41 12.62
CA ARG A 121 2.00 -5.61 11.82
C ARG A 121 0.96 -6.69 12.08
N ILE A 122 0.48 -7.34 11.02
CA ILE A 122 -0.37 -8.53 11.10
C ILE A 122 0.32 -9.67 10.35
N VAL A 123 0.48 -10.83 10.98
CA VAL A 123 1.07 -12.01 10.33
C VAL A 123 -0.03 -12.85 9.70
N HIS A 124 0.21 -13.37 8.49
CA HIS A 124 -0.70 -14.20 7.70
C HIS A 124 -0.01 -15.47 7.18
N ARG A 125 -0.82 -16.48 6.88
CA ARG A 125 -0.40 -17.55 5.95
C ARG A 125 -0.21 -16.99 4.55
N GLY A 126 0.68 -17.62 3.80
CA GLY A 126 1.00 -17.28 2.42
C GLY A 126 -0.17 -17.11 1.47
N ASP A 127 -1.14 -18.00 1.61
CA ASP A 127 -2.35 -18.10 0.80
C ASP A 127 -3.55 -17.34 1.39
N CYS A 128 -3.36 -16.67 2.53
CA CYS A 128 -4.44 -15.92 3.18
C CYS A 128 -4.91 -14.75 2.30
N ARG A 129 -6.23 -14.67 2.10
CA ARG A 129 -6.91 -13.60 1.36
C ARG A 129 -7.51 -12.51 2.25
N ALA A 130 -7.32 -12.60 3.57
CA ALA A 130 -7.86 -11.64 4.52
C ALA A 130 -6.94 -10.43 4.75
N ALA A 131 -5.73 -10.44 4.18
CA ALA A 131 -4.86 -9.28 4.21
C ALA A 131 -5.47 -8.15 3.39
N ARG A 132 -5.52 -6.95 3.96
CA ARG A 132 -6.12 -5.76 3.36
C ARG A 132 -5.09 -4.74 2.94
N ASP A 133 -3.90 -4.79 3.52
CA ASP A 133 -2.81 -3.84 3.30
C ASP A 133 -1.57 -4.48 2.67
N LEU A 134 -0.47 -3.72 2.64
CA LEU A 134 0.81 -4.14 2.08
C LEU A 134 1.27 -5.41 2.80
N THR A 135 1.36 -6.50 2.05
CA THR A 135 1.95 -7.74 2.55
C THR A 135 3.36 -7.95 2.01
N ARG A 136 4.29 -8.25 2.92
CA ARG A 136 5.64 -8.68 2.58
C ARG A 136 5.78 -10.19 2.79
N PRO A 137 6.35 -10.93 1.84
CA PRO A 137 6.77 -12.32 2.08
C PRO A 137 7.62 -12.45 3.34
N ALA A 138 7.39 -13.49 4.13
CA ALA A 138 8.20 -13.80 5.31
C ALA A 138 8.56 -15.28 5.36
N THR A 139 9.76 -15.57 5.88
CA THR A 139 10.15 -16.91 6.30
C THR A 139 9.43 -17.32 7.60
N THR A 140 9.45 -18.61 7.94
CA THR A 140 8.88 -19.11 9.20
C THR A 140 9.51 -18.46 10.42
N GLU A 141 10.82 -18.24 10.40
CA GLU A 141 11.55 -17.59 11.49
C GLU A 141 11.16 -16.10 11.62
N GLN A 142 11.14 -15.37 10.51
CA GLN A 142 10.68 -13.97 10.49
C GLN A 142 9.24 -13.83 10.98
N ALA A 143 8.34 -14.73 10.55
CA ALA A 143 6.95 -14.73 11.00
C ALA A 143 6.82 -14.95 12.52
N ARG A 144 7.65 -15.82 13.11
CA ARG A 144 7.71 -15.98 14.58
C ARG A 144 8.27 -14.75 15.26
N ALA A 145 9.37 -14.21 14.76
CA ALA A 145 10.02 -13.03 15.31
C ALA A 145 9.11 -11.79 15.26
N VAL A 146 8.25 -11.66 14.25
CA VAL A 146 7.24 -10.59 14.23
C VAL A 146 6.19 -10.81 15.30
N LEU A 147 5.71 -12.04 15.51
CA LEU A 147 4.70 -12.35 16.53
C LEU A 147 5.18 -12.21 17.98
N THR A 148 6.48 -12.01 18.23
CA THR A 148 6.98 -11.70 19.58
C THR A 148 6.96 -10.20 19.90
N ARG A 149 6.67 -9.34 18.92
CA ARG A 149 6.59 -7.89 19.13
C ARG A 149 5.26 -7.48 19.74
N GLU A 150 5.28 -6.45 20.58
CA GLU A 150 4.07 -5.89 21.21
C GLU A 150 3.13 -5.20 20.21
N ASP A 151 3.67 -4.69 19.09
CA ASP A 151 2.94 -3.99 18.04
C ASP A 151 2.45 -4.91 16.91
N ALA A 152 2.48 -6.23 17.12
CA ALA A 152 2.12 -7.21 16.11
C ALA A 152 0.97 -8.13 16.56
N ALA A 153 0.15 -8.57 15.60
CA ALA A 153 -0.95 -9.50 15.85
C ALA A 153 -0.96 -10.65 14.82
N PRO A 154 -1.41 -11.86 15.19
CA PRO A 154 -1.74 -12.87 14.18
C PRO A 154 -3.06 -12.52 13.52
N CYS A 155 -3.16 -12.73 12.20
CA CYS A 155 -4.41 -12.59 11.47
C CYS A 155 -5.50 -13.48 12.11
N PRO A 156 -6.67 -12.92 12.51
CA PRO A 156 -7.70 -13.69 13.18
C PRO A 156 -8.35 -14.74 12.27
N THR A 157 -8.29 -14.53 10.94
CA THR A 157 -8.90 -15.41 9.94
C THR A 157 -8.04 -16.65 9.66
N CYS A 158 -6.76 -16.49 9.31
CA CYS A 158 -5.91 -17.64 8.94
C CYS A 158 -5.12 -18.25 10.11
N ARG A 159 -5.18 -17.63 11.30
CA ARG A 159 -4.59 -18.10 12.56
C ARG A 159 -3.18 -18.67 12.39
N PRO A 160 -2.21 -17.87 11.90
CA PRO A 160 -0.85 -18.35 11.67
C PRO A 160 -0.10 -18.64 12.98
N ASP A 161 -0.56 -18.11 14.10
CA ASP A 161 -0.04 -18.40 15.45
C ASP A 161 -0.07 -19.90 15.78
N ARG A 162 -1.08 -20.65 15.29
CA ARG A 162 -1.21 -22.09 15.58
C ARG A 162 -0.03 -22.91 15.04
N PRO A 163 0.21 -22.98 13.71
CA PRO A 163 1.34 -23.73 13.17
C PRO A 163 2.71 -23.14 13.58
N LEU A 164 2.80 -21.83 13.82
CA LEU A 164 4.04 -21.18 14.25
C LEU A 164 4.40 -21.44 15.73
N ARG A 165 3.46 -21.95 16.55
CA ARG A 165 3.74 -22.40 17.93
C ARG A 165 4.07 -23.87 18.02
N THR A 166 3.48 -24.71 17.16
CA THR A 166 3.67 -26.18 17.21
C THR A 166 4.99 -26.64 16.58
N ALA A 167 5.57 -25.87 15.67
CA ALA A 167 6.81 -26.24 14.98
C ALA A 167 8.09 -25.80 15.73
N ALA A 168 8.05 -25.67 17.05
CA ALA A 168 9.21 -25.37 17.91
C ALA A 168 9.87 -26.66 18.40
#